data_AF-A0A832LC19-F1
#
_entry.id   AF-A0A832LC19-F1
#
_cell.length_a   1.000
_cell.length_b   1.000
_cell.length_c   1.000
_cell.angle_alpha   90.00
_cell.angle_beta   90.00
_cell.angle_gamma   90.00
#
_symmetry.space_group_name_H-M   'P 1'
#
loop_
_entity.id
_entity.type
_entity.pdbx_description
1 polymer ?
#
loop_
_entity_poly.entity_id
_entity_poly.type
_entity_poly.pdbx_seq_one_letter_code
_entity_poly.pdbx_strand_id
1 'polypeptide(L)'
;MERLENSASNHLNETLESFAFFHIFNASYNSGYGIYNSTGELLKGNRFFEQYTELATKLDTKRSAFYLESKENEIIFGCSLSVKADNGREERVVFIQVYKNLPLQDKITSDIQLLRQFYERIKFEVENLHVKKYSLVGFWDEGDFRNIEETTIDNYFLEYTAGKIYTGKKTSVKISKLGSGFSLILKLVTILRHKFAFTLDVSQYPSESDVSVSFIKPNPDFEIRKNGTCQKITKQESWDFYKEIGQEVLKNKTSYSKGGQNRSESISSVVKIILRKQSDYCSPSNVILDEFDDKEKVKIFQGLIQKSNNINDQDVRKILIKIYRKIESSECKKDLHKRLFSRNIYIEELVEELVQTIYNTRSKDWFNLLFSNSTSSENIPLNYLDDEWVQNSRTGSKYKYFEKAVKKALESLNDSDSIDFLKYLASETPSAPKTEGRILLKVLDDNLRAVNFVSKLSEEEAKNLDGILGTKYIDGKKNEKKVKRHKDIKIALRASALVMIILASYLLIDYIYHPIGNEGENNSPGNIMENNSILNRLLESSGLNKLTELSGHKSEDVLEDNISSKDDQKSLKNNTARETLENTISDFRRLFSKRLS
;
A
#
# COMPACT_ATOMS: atom_id res chain seq x y z
N MET A 1 -79.51 -6.37 -45.88
CA MET A 1 -78.41 -5.95 -46.77
C MET A 1 -77.34 -5.26 -45.93
N GLU A 2 -76.44 -5.95 -45.23
CA GLU A 2 -75.60 -7.14 -45.54
C GLU A 2 -74.31 -6.85 -46.32
N ARG A 3 -73.20 -7.12 -45.61
CA ARG A 3 -72.08 -8.01 -45.96
C ARG A 3 -71.34 -7.89 -47.31
N LEU A 4 -70.01 -7.99 -47.16
CA LEU A 4 -68.99 -8.45 -48.12
C LEU A 4 -68.71 -7.44 -49.28
N GLU A 5 -67.47 -7.29 -49.78
CA GLU A 5 -66.35 -8.25 -49.77
C GLU A 5 -64.94 -7.60 -49.84
N ASN A 6 -63.97 -8.28 -49.22
CA ASN A 6 -62.50 -8.36 -49.47
C ASN A 6 -61.73 -7.31 -50.31
N SER A 7 -60.58 -6.87 -49.78
CA SER A 7 -59.28 -7.51 -50.11
C SER A 7 -58.16 -7.04 -49.15
N ALA A 8 -57.04 -7.78 -49.11
CA ALA A 8 -55.99 -7.64 -48.08
C ALA A 8 -54.68 -7.05 -48.61
N SER A 9 -53.90 -6.42 -47.73
CA SER A 9 -52.42 -6.50 -47.71
C SER A 9 -51.85 -5.88 -46.42
N ASN A 10 -50.54 -6.08 -46.19
CA ASN A 10 -49.71 -5.39 -45.18
C ASN A 10 -50.00 -5.70 -43.70
N HIS A 11 -49.93 -6.99 -43.33
CA HIS A 11 -49.64 -7.39 -41.94
C HIS A 11 -48.64 -8.56 -41.89
N LEU A 12 -47.39 -8.29 -42.28
CA LEU A 12 -46.25 -9.21 -42.20
C LEU A 12 -44.94 -8.40 -42.17
N ASN A 13 -43.95 -8.89 -41.41
CA ASN A 13 -42.62 -8.30 -41.15
C ASN A 13 -42.52 -7.18 -40.10
N GLU A 14 -42.69 -7.50 -38.81
CA GLU A 14 -41.92 -6.85 -37.72
C GLU A 14 -41.79 -7.76 -36.47
N THR A 15 -41.52 -9.05 -36.67
CA THR A 15 -41.53 -10.07 -35.61
C THR A 15 -40.15 -10.26 -34.95
N LEU A 16 -39.89 -9.47 -33.90
CA LEU A 16 -38.84 -9.63 -32.86
C LEU A 16 -37.62 -10.52 -33.20
N GLU A 17 -36.49 -9.87 -33.50
CA GLU A 17 -35.17 -10.52 -33.42
C GLU A 17 -34.81 -10.85 -31.95
N SER A 18 -35.09 -12.08 -31.52
CA SER A 18 -34.76 -12.57 -30.16
C SER A 18 -33.50 -13.44 -30.17
N PHE A 19 -32.34 -12.81 -30.36
CA PHE A 19 -31.04 -13.49 -30.42
C PHE A 19 -30.75 -14.41 -29.21
N ALA A 20 -30.06 -15.51 -29.49
CA ALA A 20 -29.72 -16.55 -28.53
C ALA A 20 -28.21 -16.78 -28.48
N PHE A 21 -27.71 -17.24 -27.32
CA PHE A 21 -26.31 -17.59 -27.10
C PHE A 21 -25.77 -18.49 -28.21
N PHE A 22 -26.55 -19.50 -28.59
CA PHE A 22 -26.18 -20.46 -29.63
C PHE A 22 -26.60 -20.06 -31.06
N HIS A 23 -27.43 -19.02 -31.25
CA HIS A 23 -27.63 -18.49 -32.61
C HIS A 23 -26.43 -17.67 -33.11
N ILE A 24 -25.60 -17.15 -32.19
CA ILE A 24 -24.26 -16.62 -32.50
C ILE A 24 -23.38 -17.69 -33.17
N PHE A 25 -23.61 -18.98 -32.89
CA PHE A 25 -22.80 -20.08 -33.41
C PHE A 25 -23.14 -20.42 -34.88
N ASN A 26 -24.26 -19.92 -35.41
CA ASN A 26 -24.70 -20.08 -36.80
C ASN A 26 -24.64 -18.79 -37.64
N ALA A 27 -24.38 -17.63 -37.01
CA ALA A 27 -24.28 -16.34 -37.69
C ALA A 27 -22.84 -16.03 -38.13
N SER A 28 -22.68 -15.18 -39.15
CA SER A 28 -21.40 -14.89 -39.83
C SER A 28 -20.47 -13.95 -39.02
N TYR A 29 -20.13 -14.36 -37.81
CA TYR A 29 -19.08 -13.74 -37.00
C TYR A 29 -17.71 -14.37 -37.30
N ASN A 30 -16.63 -13.62 -37.06
CA ASN A 30 -15.25 -14.07 -37.26
C ASN A 30 -14.84 -15.07 -36.17
N SER A 31 -15.39 -16.27 -36.28
CA SER A 31 -15.34 -17.36 -35.31
C SER A 31 -14.60 -18.56 -35.90
N GLY A 32 -13.91 -19.31 -35.05
CA GLY A 32 -13.16 -20.49 -35.47
C GLY A 32 -13.00 -21.48 -34.33
N TYR A 33 -12.58 -22.69 -34.66
CA TYR A 33 -12.33 -23.75 -33.69
C TYR A 33 -10.99 -24.44 -33.92
N GLY A 34 -10.50 -25.07 -32.85
CA GLY A 34 -9.42 -26.04 -32.84
C GLY A 34 -9.93 -27.36 -32.26
N ILE A 35 -9.52 -28.47 -32.85
CA ILE A 35 -9.70 -29.82 -32.31
C ILE A 35 -8.32 -30.37 -31.97
N TYR A 36 -8.15 -30.91 -30.78
CA TYR A 36 -6.86 -31.38 -30.24
C TYR A 36 -6.98 -32.83 -29.78
N ASN A 37 -5.84 -33.54 -29.68
CA ASN A 37 -5.77 -34.80 -28.93
C ASN A 37 -5.48 -34.54 -27.43
N SER A 38 -5.36 -35.62 -26.65
CA SER A 38 -5.09 -35.55 -25.21
C SER A 38 -3.73 -34.97 -24.81
N THR A 39 -2.74 -34.87 -25.73
CA THR A 39 -1.47 -34.18 -25.44
C THR A 39 -1.56 -32.67 -25.65
N GLY A 40 -2.66 -32.17 -26.24
CA GLY A 40 -2.86 -30.77 -26.61
C GLY A 40 -2.33 -30.41 -28.01
N GLU A 41 -1.94 -31.39 -28.82
CA GLU A 41 -1.56 -31.21 -30.22
C GLU A 41 -2.81 -30.91 -31.08
N LEU A 42 -2.72 -29.89 -31.95
CA LEU A 42 -3.81 -29.43 -32.81
C LEU A 42 -4.00 -30.35 -34.04
N LEU A 43 -5.11 -31.08 -34.07
CA LEU A 43 -5.49 -31.99 -35.17
C LEU A 43 -6.21 -31.29 -36.33
N LYS A 44 -6.94 -30.20 -36.05
CA LYS A 44 -7.72 -29.42 -37.03
C LYS A 44 -7.97 -28.02 -36.48
N GLY A 45 -7.66 -26.99 -37.26
CA GLY A 45 -7.81 -25.58 -36.88
C GLY A 45 -6.86 -24.71 -37.71
N ASN A 46 -6.92 -23.39 -37.54
CA ASN A 46 -5.90 -22.49 -38.10
C ASN A 46 -4.76 -22.27 -37.09
N ARG A 47 -3.62 -21.73 -37.55
CA ARG A 47 -2.41 -21.60 -36.72
C ARG A 47 -2.62 -20.80 -35.41
N PHE A 48 -3.54 -19.84 -35.37
CA PHE A 48 -3.84 -19.10 -34.15
C PHE A 48 -4.45 -19.96 -33.02
N PHE A 49 -4.82 -21.21 -33.30
CA PHE A 49 -5.28 -22.17 -32.30
C PHE A 49 -4.14 -22.88 -31.55
N GLU A 50 -2.89 -22.81 -32.02
CA GLU A 50 -1.70 -23.31 -31.29
C GLU A 50 -1.62 -22.72 -29.86
N GLN A 51 -2.08 -21.47 -29.65
CA GLN A 51 -2.07 -20.81 -28.35
C GLN A 51 -3.00 -21.43 -27.28
N TYR A 52 -3.95 -22.28 -27.67
CA TYR A 52 -4.90 -22.90 -26.72
C TYR A 52 -4.49 -24.33 -26.33
N THR A 53 -3.33 -24.83 -26.74
CA THR A 53 -2.80 -26.16 -26.33
C THR A 53 -2.85 -26.37 -24.81
N GLU A 54 -2.40 -25.39 -24.01
CA GLU A 54 -2.50 -25.46 -22.54
C GLU A 54 -3.94 -25.58 -22.04
N LEU A 55 -4.90 -24.87 -22.67
CA LEU A 55 -6.31 -24.97 -22.32
C LEU A 55 -6.84 -26.36 -22.68
N ALA A 56 -6.48 -26.90 -23.86
CA ALA A 56 -6.87 -28.24 -24.28
C ALA A 56 -6.40 -29.30 -23.27
N THR A 57 -5.12 -29.31 -22.89
CA THR A 57 -4.58 -30.23 -21.87
C THR A 57 -5.31 -30.09 -20.52
N LYS A 58 -5.65 -28.86 -20.10
CA LYS A 58 -6.43 -28.61 -18.87
C LYS A 58 -7.85 -29.19 -18.96
N LEU A 59 -8.56 -28.96 -20.07
CA LEU A 59 -9.92 -29.45 -20.28
C LEU A 59 -9.98 -30.98 -20.37
N ASP A 60 -8.96 -31.65 -20.95
CA ASP A 60 -8.92 -33.12 -20.94
C ASP A 60 -8.58 -33.68 -19.56
N THR A 61 -7.60 -33.08 -18.87
CA THR A 61 -7.21 -33.48 -17.50
C THR A 61 -8.39 -33.39 -16.52
N LYS A 62 -9.29 -32.41 -16.66
CA LYS A 62 -10.51 -32.29 -15.86
C LYS A 62 -11.70 -33.06 -16.42
N ARG A 63 -11.61 -33.54 -17.67
CA ARG A 63 -12.70 -34.08 -18.47
C ARG A 63 -13.89 -33.11 -18.46
N SER A 64 -13.66 -31.88 -18.91
CA SER A 64 -14.68 -30.83 -18.99
C SER A 64 -15.70 -31.16 -20.08
N ALA A 65 -16.94 -31.48 -19.69
CA ALA A 65 -18.06 -31.66 -20.62
C ALA A 65 -18.51 -30.31 -21.22
N PHE A 66 -18.43 -29.23 -20.44
CA PHE A 66 -18.65 -27.85 -20.89
C PHE A 66 -17.66 -26.92 -20.19
N TYR A 67 -16.99 -26.07 -20.94
CA TYR A 67 -16.20 -24.95 -20.45
C TYR A 67 -16.59 -23.67 -21.17
N LEU A 68 -16.66 -22.56 -20.44
CA LEU A 68 -16.87 -21.22 -20.97
C LEU A 68 -15.98 -20.23 -20.23
N GLU A 69 -15.17 -19.49 -20.99
CA GLU A 69 -14.45 -18.30 -20.52
C GLU A 69 -15.02 -17.08 -21.25
N SER A 70 -15.59 -16.15 -20.50
CA SER A 70 -16.03 -14.84 -21.00
C SER A 70 -14.96 -13.81 -20.68
N LYS A 71 -14.54 -13.02 -21.67
CA LYS A 71 -13.65 -11.85 -21.54
C LYS A 71 -14.32 -10.62 -22.15
N GLU A 72 -13.64 -9.48 -22.09
CA GLU A 72 -14.17 -8.19 -22.56
C GLU A 72 -14.54 -8.18 -24.06
N ASN A 73 -13.77 -8.87 -24.91
CA ASN A 73 -13.97 -8.89 -26.38
C ASN A 73 -13.97 -10.30 -27.00
N GLU A 74 -13.86 -11.37 -26.20
CA GLU A 74 -13.92 -12.76 -26.67
C GLU A 74 -14.68 -13.68 -25.71
N ILE A 75 -15.32 -14.72 -26.28
CA ILE A 75 -15.78 -15.91 -25.55
C ILE A 75 -15.01 -17.10 -26.08
N ILE A 76 -14.53 -17.95 -25.18
CA ILE A 76 -13.97 -19.26 -25.51
C ILE A 76 -14.92 -20.32 -24.95
N PHE A 77 -15.45 -21.18 -25.82
CA PHE A 77 -16.10 -22.43 -25.45
C PHE A 77 -15.08 -23.58 -25.54
N GLY A 78 -15.17 -24.58 -24.67
CA GLY A 78 -14.48 -25.86 -24.88
C GLY A 78 -15.16 -27.09 -24.27
N CYS A 79 -14.83 -28.28 -24.79
CA CYS A 79 -15.21 -29.56 -24.19
C CYS A 79 -14.21 -30.68 -24.53
N SER A 80 -14.01 -31.62 -23.60
CA SER A 80 -13.24 -32.85 -23.78
C SER A 80 -14.22 -34.02 -23.98
N LEU A 81 -13.95 -34.83 -25.01
CA LEU A 81 -14.82 -35.87 -25.54
C LEU A 81 -14.10 -37.22 -25.54
N SER A 82 -14.81 -38.28 -25.15
CA SER A 82 -14.41 -39.66 -25.39
C SER A 82 -14.77 -40.06 -26.82
N VAL A 83 -13.78 -40.54 -27.56
CA VAL A 83 -13.92 -40.96 -28.96
C VAL A 83 -13.28 -42.32 -29.18
N LYS A 84 -13.83 -43.08 -30.13
CA LYS A 84 -13.29 -44.38 -30.55
C LYS A 84 -12.61 -44.21 -31.90
N ALA A 85 -11.32 -44.53 -31.99
CA ALA A 85 -10.56 -44.48 -33.24
C ALA A 85 -10.87 -45.71 -34.12
N ASP A 86 -10.51 -45.66 -35.41
CA ASP A 86 -10.67 -46.77 -36.39
C ASP A 86 -10.18 -48.14 -35.87
N ASN A 87 -9.13 -48.17 -35.04
CA ASN A 87 -8.56 -49.40 -34.46
C ASN A 87 -9.32 -49.91 -33.23
N GLY A 88 -10.48 -49.32 -32.90
CA GLY A 88 -11.31 -49.68 -31.75
C GLY A 88 -10.83 -49.15 -30.40
N ARG A 89 -9.67 -48.47 -30.33
CA ARG A 89 -9.15 -47.85 -29.10
C ARG A 89 -9.97 -46.61 -28.74
N GLU A 90 -10.26 -46.46 -27.46
CA GLU A 90 -10.76 -45.20 -26.92
C GLU A 90 -9.61 -44.19 -26.68
N GLU A 91 -9.80 -43.00 -27.21
CA GLU A 91 -8.92 -41.83 -27.06
C GLU A 91 -9.75 -40.64 -26.57
N ARG A 92 -9.07 -39.53 -26.25
CA ARG A 92 -9.73 -38.26 -25.95
C ARG A 92 -9.39 -37.23 -27.01
N VAL A 93 -10.38 -36.43 -27.38
CA VAL A 93 -10.18 -35.21 -28.16
C VAL A 93 -10.82 -34.03 -27.45
N VAL A 94 -10.24 -32.84 -27.61
CA VAL A 94 -10.77 -31.60 -27.07
C VAL A 94 -11.21 -30.71 -28.22
N PHE A 95 -12.40 -30.15 -28.14
CA PHE A 95 -12.89 -29.13 -29.06
C PHE A 95 -12.87 -27.78 -28.34
N ILE A 96 -12.28 -26.75 -28.96
CA ILE A 96 -12.27 -25.38 -28.46
C ILE A 96 -12.76 -24.46 -29.58
N GLN A 97 -13.79 -23.66 -29.33
CA GLN A 97 -14.38 -22.72 -30.29
C GLN A 97 -14.33 -21.31 -29.70
N VAL A 98 -13.87 -20.35 -30.51
CA VAL A 98 -13.65 -18.97 -30.08
C VAL A 98 -14.54 -18.03 -30.89
N TYR A 99 -15.13 -17.07 -30.18
CA TYR A 99 -15.91 -15.97 -30.72
C TYR A 99 -15.26 -14.65 -30.33
N LYS A 100 -15.02 -13.76 -31.30
CA LYS A 100 -14.41 -12.44 -31.10
C LYS A 100 -15.29 -11.34 -31.66
N ASN A 101 -15.13 -10.13 -31.15
CA ASN A 101 -15.85 -8.92 -31.59
C ASN A 101 -17.38 -9.08 -31.50
N LEU A 102 -17.86 -9.72 -30.45
CA LEU A 102 -19.29 -9.93 -30.25
C LEU A 102 -20.01 -8.62 -29.94
N PRO A 103 -21.18 -8.34 -30.54
CA PRO A 103 -21.96 -7.16 -30.19
C PRO A 103 -22.46 -7.26 -28.74
N LEU A 104 -22.44 -6.13 -28.03
CA LEU A 104 -22.95 -5.97 -26.67
C LEU A 104 -24.49 -6.07 -26.64
N GLN A 105 -25.03 -7.28 -26.85
CA GLN A 105 -26.47 -7.54 -26.86
C GLN A 105 -27.05 -7.75 -25.47
N ASP A 106 -28.20 -7.12 -25.22
CA ASP A 106 -28.85 -7.08 -23.91
C ASP A 106 -29.71 -8.31 -23.58
N LYS A 107 -29.73 -9.32 -24.46
CA LYS A 107 -30.47 -10.58 -24.26
C LYS A 107 -29.64 -11.75 -24.75
N ILE A 108 -29.49 -12.75 -23.88
CA ILE A 108 -28.81 -14.00 -24.16
C ILE A 108 -29.79 -15.11 -23.78
N THR A 109 -30.33 -15.81 -24.78
CA THR A 109 -31.11 -17.03 -24.58
C THR A 109 -30.17 -18.23 -24.63
N SER A 110 -29.96 -18.93 -23.53
CA SER A 110 -29.17 -20.18 -23.50
C SER A 110 -29.99 -21.29 -22.85
N ASP A 111 -30.62 -22.11 -23.68
CA ASP A 111 -31.36 -23.31 -23.26
C ASP A 111 -30.63 -24.61 -23.62
N ILE A 112 -31.23 -25.73 -23.23
CA ILE A 112 -30.62 -27.05 -23.35
C ILE A 112 -30.82 -27.72 -24.72
N GLN A 113 -31.80 -27.28 -25.52
CA GLN A 113 -32.00 -27.77 -26.88
C GLN A 113 -30.92 -27.20 -27.81
N LEU A 114 -30.64 -25.91 -27.66
CA LEU A 114 -29.56 -25.22 -28.35
C LEU A 114 -28.17 -25.81 -27.98
N LEU A 115 -27.95 -26.16 -26.71
CA LEU A 115 -26.73 -26.85 -26.29
C LEU A 115 -26.57 -28.23 -26.96
N ARG A 116 -27.65 -29.01 -27.07
CA ARG A 116 -27.66 -30.30 -27.81
C ARG A 116 -27.35 -30.12 -29.30
N GLN A 117 -27.97 -29.14 -29.96
CA GLN A 117 -27.70 -28.83 -31.38
C GLN A 117 -26.22 -28.51 -31.62
N PHE A 118 -25.61 -27.75 -30.71
CA PHE A 118 -24.20 -27.43 -30.78
C PHE A 118 -23.29 -28.66 -30.58
N TYR A 119 -23.63 -29.59 -29.68
CA TYR A 119 -22.87 -30.84 -29.54
C TYR A 119 -23.01 -31.77 -30.75
N GLU A 120 -24.16 -31.84 -31.43
CA GLU A 120 -24.26 -32.59 -32.70
C GLU A 120 -23.41 -31.96 -33.81
N ARG A 121 -23.23 -30.63 -33.83
CA ARG A 121 -22.23 -29.99 -34.70
C ARG A 121 -20.80 -30.40 -34.34
N ILE A 122 -20.43 -30.39 -33.05
CA ILE A 122 -19.09 -30.82 -32.62
C ILE A 122 -18.85 -32.27 -33.02
N LYS A 123 -19.83 -33.15 -32.79
CA LYS A 123 -19.80 -34.55 -33.22
C LYS A 123 -19.50 -34.67 -34.72
N PHE A 124 -20.25 -33.97 -35.57
CA PHE A 124 -19.99 -33.94 -37.02
C PHE A 124 -18.55 -33.46 -37.35
N GLU A 125 -18.05 -32.43 -36.68
CA GLU A 125 -16.72 -31.86 -36.95
C GLU A 125 -15.55 -32.75 -36.49
N VAL A 126 -15.79 -33.60 -35.48
CA VAL A 126 -14.86 -34.62 -34.96
C VAL A 126 -14.91 -35.91 -35.77
N GLU A 127 -16.09 -36.40 -36.13
CA GLU A 127 -16.27 -37.63 -36.92
C GLU A 127 -15.75 -37.45 -38.37
N ASN A 128 -15.74 -36.21 -38.89
CA ASN A 128 -15.16 -35.86 -40.20
C ASN A 128 -13.70 -35.32 -40.11
N LEU A 129 -12.91 -35.76 -39.13
CA LEU A 129 -11.47 -35.47 -39.09
C LEU A 129 -10.70 -36.24 -40.17
N HIS A 130 -10.05 -35.54 -41.10
CA HIS A 130 -9.27 -36.16 -42.18
C HIS A 130 -7.99 -36.87 -41.70
N VAL A 131 -7.39 -36.41 -40.60
CA VAL A 131 -6.10 -36.92 -40.09
C VAL A 131 -6.25 -38.24 -39.30
N LYS A 132 -7.39 -38.42 -38.64
CA LYS A 132 -7.79 -39.62 -37.90
C LYS A 132 -9.32 -39.73 -37.95
N LYS A 133 -9.87 -40.88 -38.36
CA LYS A 133 -11.30 -41.14 -38.16
C LYS A 133 -11.58 -41.46 -36.71
N TYR A 134 -12.66 -40.86 -36.20
CA TYR A 134 -13.16 -41.06 -34.85
C TYR A 134 -14.68 -41.26 -34.89
N SER A 135 -15.21 -41.97 -33.90
CA SER A 135 -16.65 -42.08 -33.58
C SER A 135 -16.88 -41.48 -32.20
N LEU A 136 -17.91 -40.64 -32.02
CA LEU A 136 -18.16 -40.00 -30.71
C LEU A 136 -18.88 -40.96 -29.75
N VAL A 137 -18.24 -41.23 -28.60
CA VAL A 137 -18.80 -42.06 -27.52
C VAL A 137 -19.60 -41.20 -26.53
N GLY A 138 -19.03 -40.10 -26.04
CA GLY A 138 -19.68 -39.19 -25.08
C GLY A 138 -18.69 -38.24 -24.38
N PHE A 139 -19.09 -37.58 -23.30
CA PHE A 139 -18.18 -36.78 -22.46
C PHE A 139 -17.45 -37.67 -21.45
N TRP A 140 -18.21 -38.49 -20.72
CA TRP A 140 -17.76 -39.34 -19.61
C TRP A 140 -18.25 -40.77 -19.77
N ASP A 141 -19.53 -40.93 -20.13
CA ASP A 141 -20.22 -42.21 -20.30
C ASP A 141 -20.81 -42.30 -21.73
N GLU A 142 -21.08 -43.51 -22.24
CA GLU A 142 -21.60 -43.68 -23.60
C GLU A 142 -22.99 -43.04 -23.79
N GLY A 143 -23.12 -42.16 -24.78
CA GLY A 143 -24.37 -41.48 -25.15
C GLY A 143 -24.85 -40.39 -24.19
N ASP A 144 -24.07 -40.03 -23.16
CA ASP A 144 -24.43 -39.02 -22.16
C ASP A 144 -24.84 -37.65 -22.77
N PHE A 145 -24.20 -37.26 -23.87
CA PHE A 145 -24.47 -36.05 -24.65
C PHE A 145 -25.86 -35.99 -25.30
N ARG A 146 -26.52 -37.14 -25.51
CA ARG A 146 -27.89 -37.20 -26.05
C ARG A 146 -28.93 -37.09 -24.94
N ASN A 147 -28.59 -37.61 -23.76
CA ASN A 147 -29.47 -37.76 -22.60
C ASN A 147 -29.47 -36.53 -21.66
N ILE A 148 -29.16 -35.34 -22.20
CA ILE A 148 -29.09 -34.09 -21.45
C ILE A 148 -30.50 -33.57 -21.12
N GLU A 149 -31.05 -33.93 -19.98
CA GLU A 149 -32.33 -33.43 -19.45
C GLU A 149 -32.16 -32.07 -18.75
N GLU A 150 -33.13 -31.16 -18.93
CA GLU A 150 -33.16 -29.92 -18.13
C GLU A 150 -33.56 -30.22 -16.68
N THR A 151 -32.87 -29.58 -15.74
CA THR A 151 -33.18 -29.59 -14.32
C THR A 151 -33.64 -28.20 -13.88
N THR A 152 -34.74 -28.13 -13.14
CA THR A 152 -35.13 -26.91 -12.42
C THR A 152 -34.11 -26.65 -11.31
N ILE A 153 -33.46 -25.48 -11.34
CA ILE A 153 -32.53 -25.02 -10.33
C ILE A 153 -33.22 -23.88 -9.58
N ASP A 154 -33.12 -23.88 -8.25
CA ASP A 154 -33.69 -22.83 -7.40
C ASP A 154 -32.94 -21.50 -7.61
N ASN A 155 -33.71 -20.43 -7.85
CA ASN A 155 -33.21 -19.06 -8.01
C ASN A 155 -32.33 -18.62 -6.84
N TYR A 156 -32.58 -19.10 -5.62
CA TYR A 156 -31.75 -18.81 -4.45
C TYR A 156 -30.27 -19.16 -4.67
N PHE A 157 -29.99 -20.30 -5.32
CA PHE A 157 -28.63 -20.79 -5.58
C PHE A 157 -28.02 -20.10 -6.80
N LEU A 158 -28.82 -19.73 -7.80
CA LEU A 158 -28.40 -18.89 -8.94
C LEU A 158 -28.01 -17.48 -8.47
N GLU A 159 -28.80 -16.88 -7.58
CA GLU A 159 -28.54 -15.58 -6.95
C GLU A 159 -27.26 -15.63 -6.11
N TYR A 160 -27.12 -16.60 -5.20
CA TYR A 160 -25.90 -16.80 -4.41
C TYR A 160 -24.64 -16.96 -5.28
N THR A 161 -24.70 -17.80 -6.31
CA THR A 161 -23.56 -18.06 -7.22
C THR A 161 -23.20 -16.80 -8.01
N ALA A 162 -24.18 -16.08 -8.56
CA ALA A 162 -23.95 -14.81 -9.24
C ALA A 162 -23.37 -13.72 -8.30
N GLY A 163 -23.76 -13.75 -7.02
CA GLY A 163 -23.19 -12.92 -5.98
C GLY A 163 -21.71 -13.17 -5.74
N LYS A 164 -21.31 -14.43 -5.53
CA LYS A 164 -19.91 -14.83 -5.34
C LYS A 164 -19.03 -14.44 -6.53
N ILE A 165 -19.47 -14.69 -7.76
CA ILE A 165 -18.73 -14.27 -8.98
C ILE A 165 -18.53 -12.74 -9.02
N TYR A 166 -19.56 -11.96 -8.67
CA TYR A 166 -19.49 -10.49 -8.67
C TYR A 166 -18.54 -9.92 -7.59
N THR A 167 -18.24 -10.69 -6.55
CA THR A 167 -17.20 -10.41 -5.53
C THR A 167 -15.89 -11.16 -5.76
N GLY A 168 -15.64 -11.67 -6.98
CA GLY A 168 -14.41 -12.40 -7.32
C GLY A 168 -14.19 -13.69 -6.52
N LYS A 169 -15.25 -14.30 -5.99
CA LYS A 169 -15.21 -15.56 -5.24
C LYS A 169 -15.63 -16.72 -6.13
N LYS A 170 -14.81 -17.78 -6.14
CA LYS A 170 -15.14 -19.04 -6.81
C LYS A 170 -16.30 -19.73 -6.10
N THR A 171 -17.14 -20.41 -6.87
CA THR A 171 -18.25 -21.22 -6.37
C THR A 171 -18.00 -22.70 -6.68
N SER A 172 -18.09 -23.54 -5.65
CA SER A 172 -17.76 -24.96 -5.66
C SER A 172 -19.03 -25.80 -5.65
N VAL A 173 -19.38 -26.48 -6.74
CA VAL A 173 -20.67 -27.19 -6.85
C VAL A 173 -20.49 -28.68 -7.08
N LYS A 174 -21.18 -29.49 -6.27
CA LYS A 174 -21.31 -30.93 -6.49
C LYS A 174 -22.59 -31.25 -7.25
N ILE A 175 -22.53 -32.13 -8.24
CA ILE A 175 -23.71 -32.59 -8.99
C ILE A 175 -23.93 -34.10 -8.85
N SER A 176 -25.19 -34.53 -8.96
CA SER A 176 -25.59 -35.93 -9.05
C SER A 176 -25.99 -36.39 -10.46
N LYS A 177 -26.06 -35.47 -11.45
CA LYS A 177 -26.35 -35.71 -12.88
C LYS A 177 -25.68 -34.62 -13.73
N LEU A 178 -25.16 -34.97 -14.92
CA LEU A 178 -24.58 -34.02 -15.87
C LEU A 178 -25.54 -32.89 -16.28
N GLY A 179 -26.78 -33.25 -16.67
CA GLY A 179 -27.80 -32.28 -17.11
C GLY A 179 -28.14 -31.22 -16.06
N SER A 180 -28.01 -31.54 -14.78
CA SER A 180 -28.21 -30.58 -13.68
C SER A 180 -27.06 -29.56 -13.58
N GLY A 181 -25.82 -29.97 -13.91
CA GLY A 181 -24.68 -29.06 -14.03
C GLY A 181 -24.81 -28.11 -15.21
N PHE A 182 -25.16 -28.63 -16.39
CA PHE A 182 -25.46 -27.78 -17.55
C PHE A 182 -26.64 -26.84 -17.26
N SER A 183 -27.70 -27.30 -16.58
CA SER A 183 -28.85 -26.46 -16.24
C SER A 183 -28.50 -25.30 -15.31
N LEU A 184 -27.57 -25.50 -14.36
CA LEU A 184 -27.01 -24.42 -13.54
C LEU A 184 -26.23 -23.43 -14.42
N ILE A 185 -25.26 -23.94 -15.19
CA ILE A 185 -24.33 -23.10 -15.96
C ILE A 185 -25.05 -22.30 -17.06
N LEU A 186 -25.99 -22.89 -17.80
CA LEU A 186 -26.81 -22.18 -18.79
C LEU A 186 -27.63 -21.05 -18.15
N LYS A 187 -28.25 -21.30 -16.99
CA LYS A 187 -29.03 -20.29 -16.27
C LYS A 187 -28.12 -19.17 -15.73
N LEU A 188 -26.89 -19.49 -15.32
CA LEU A 188 -25.87 -18.49 -14.99
C LEU A 188 -25.42 -17.68 -16.22
N VAL A 189 -25.15 -18.28 -17.38
CA VAL A 189 -24.80 -17.54 -18.61
C VAL A 189 -25.87 -16.51 -18.99
N THR A 190 -27.15 -16.90 -18.94
CA THR A 190 -28.31 -16.00 -19.14
C THR A 190 -28.39 -14.87 -18.10
N ILE A 191 -27.95 -15.14 -16.86
CA ILE A 191 -27.99 -14.19 -15.73
C ILE A 191 -26.84 -13.17 -15.79
N LEU A 192 -25.61 -13.65 -15.94
CA LEU A 192 -24.37 -12.87 -15.85
C LEU A 192 -24.15 -12.03 -17.12
N ARG A 193 -24.30 -12.67 -18.28
CA ARG A 193 -23.96 -12.15 -19.63
C ARG A 193 -22.51 -11.68 -19.73
N HIS A 194 -22.11 -11.09 -20.87
CA HIS A 194 -20.76 -10.54 -21.10
C HIS A 194 -20.50 -9.21 -20.34
N LYS A 195 -21.07 -9.04 -19.14
CA LYS A 195 -20.94 -7.81 -18.33
C LYS A 195 -19.64 -7.74 -17.53
N PHE A 196 -18.93 -8.85 -17.42
CA PHE A 196 -17.65 -9.00 -16.72
C PHE A 196 -16.92 -10.24 -17.26
N ALA A 197 -15.64 -10.38 -16.92
CA ALA A 197 -14.89 -11.61 -17.20
C ALA A 197 -15.17 -12.67 -16.12
N PHE A 198 -15.31 -13.94 -16.53
CA PHE A 198 -15.53 -15.08 -15.65
C PHE A 198 -15.35 -16.42 -16.39
N THR A 199 -15.12 -17.49 -15.63
CA THR A 199 -14.96 -18.86 -16.11
C THR A 199 -15.99 -19.81 -15.48
N LEU A 200 -16.66 -20.62 -16.31
CA LEU A 200 -17.62 -21.64 -15.90
C LEU A 200 -17.18 -23.00 -16.44
N ASP A 201 -17.27 -24.05 -15.64
CA ASP A 201 -16.87 -25.41 -16.04
C ASP A 201 -17.77 -26.48 -15.43
N VAL A 202 -18.13 -27.47 -16.24
CA VAL A 202 -18.84 -28.71 -15.85
C VAL A 202 -17.94 -29.89 -16.21
N SER A 203 -17.32 -30.50 -15.21
CA SER A 203 -16.20 -31.43 -15.36
C SER A 203 -16.34 -32.68 -14.49
N GLN A 204 -15.65 -33.77 -14.83
CA GLN A 204 -15.69 -34.99 -14.00
C GLN A 204 -14.92 -34.79 -12.69
N TYR A 205 -13.83 -34.00 -12.75
CA TYR A 205 -12.91 -33.72 -11.64
C TYR A 205 -12.84 -32.21 -11.31
N PRO A 206 -12.50 -31.81 -10.07
CA PRO A 206 -12.50 -30.40 -9.66
C PRO A 206 -11.57 -29.53 -10.52
N SER A 207 -12.09 -28.44 -11.04
CA SER A 207 -11.35 -27.38 -11.74
C SER A 207 -11.25 -26.09 -10.93
N GLU A 208 -10.45 -25.16 -11.44
CA GLU A 208 -10.15 -23.86 -10.82
C GLU A 208 -11.02 -22.69 -11.34
N SER A 209 -12.08 -22.99 -12.10
CA SER A 209 -12.99 -21.97 -12.65
C SER A 209 -13.79 -21.23 -11.56
N ASP A 210 -14.26 -20.02 -11.89
CA ASP A 210 -15.07 -19.17 -11.00
C ASP A 210 -16.41 -19.82 -10.62
N VAL A 211 -16.96 -20.67 -11.49
CA VAL A 211 -17.89 -21.72 -11.08
C VAL A 211 -17.39 -23.06 -11.61
N SER A 212 -17.11 -23.98 -10.69
CA SER A 212 -16.60 -25.31 -11.02
C SER A 212 -17.55 -26.38 -10.48
N VAL A 213 -18.18 -27.08 -11.41
CA VAL A 213 -19.28 -28.02 -11.18
C VAL A 213 -18.83 -29.45 -11.50
N SER A 214 -18.79 -30.35 -10.52
CA SER A 214 -18.32 -31.73 -10.77
C SER A 214 -19.03 -32.80 -9.94
N PHE A 215 -18.94 -34.06 -10.37
CA PHE A 215 -19.40 -35.21 -9.57
C PHE A 215 -18.55 -35.38 -8.31
N ILE A 216 -17.23 -35.37 -8.50
CA ILE A 216 -16.24 -35.45 -7.43
C ILE A 216 -15.83 -34.00 -7.13
N LYS A 217 -16.32 -33.45 -6.01
CA LYS A 217 -15.95 -32.11 -5.53
C LYS A 217 -15.68 -32.20 -4.02
N PRO A 218 -14.43 -32.00 -3.55
CA PRO A 218 -14.16 -31.84 -2.13
C PRO A 218 -14.68 -30.47 -1.67
N ASN A 219 -15.27 -30.41 -0.48
CA ASN A 219 -15.82 -29.19 0.13
C ASN A 219 -16.62 -28.31 -0.86
N PRO A 220 -17.73 -28.82 -1.43
CA PRO A 220 -18.62 -28.02 -2.23
C PRO A 220 -19.37 -27.01 -1.34
N ASP A 221 -19.69 -25.85 -1.90
CA ASP A 221 -20.63 -24.90 -1.30
C ASP A 221 -22.01 -25.54 -1.19
N PHE A 222 -22.46 -26.15 -2.29
CA PHE A 222 -23.73 -26.88 -2.36
C PHE A 222 -23.69 -28.09 -3.30
N GLU A 223 -24.64 -29.01 -3.07
CA GLU A 223 -24.88 -30.16 -3.93
C GLU A 223 -26.25 -30.06 -4.63
N ILE A 224 -26.28 -30.31 -5.94
CA ILE A 224 -27.50 -30.51 -6.73
C ILE A 224 -27.78 -32.01 -6.84
N ARG A 225 -28.82 -32.47 -6.16
CA ARG A 225 -29.23 -33.89 -6.08
C ARG A 225 -29.91 -34.37 -7.37
N LYS A 226 -30.09 -35.70 -7.52
CA LYS A 226 -30.63 -36.36 -8.74
C LYS A 226 -32.01 -35.84 -9.23
N ASN A 227 -32.77 -35.18 -8.36
CA ASN A 227 -34.09 -34.58 -8.61
C ASN A 227 -34.05 -33.04 -8.72
N GLY A 228 -32.86 -32.43 -8.84
CA GLY A 228 -32.68 -30.97 -8.89
C GLY A 228 -32.70 -30.25 -7.54
N THR A 229 -33.06 -30.93 -6.44
CA THR A 229 -33.03 -30.28 -5.12
C THR A 229 -31.60 -29.89 -4.73
N CYS A 230 -31.42 -28.62 -4.39
CA CYS A 230 -30.14 -28.03 -4.05
C CYS A 230 -29.97 -28.03 -2.52
N GLN A 231 -28.83 -28.50 -2.02
CA GLN A 231 -28.52 -28.60 -0.59
C GLN A 231 -27.26 -27.78 -0.27
N LYS A 232 -27.37 -26.82 0.65
CA LYS A 232 -26.21 -26.12 1.24
C LYS A 232 -25.34 -27.12 2.01
N ILE A 233 -24.03 -27.09 1.77
CA ILE A 233 -23.03 -27.93 2.44
C ILE A 233 -22.12 -27.05 3.32
N THR A 234 -21.54 -25.99 2.78
CA THR A 234 -20.74 -25.02 3.55
C THR A 234 -21.63 -24.20 4.50
N LYS A 235 -21.39 -24.35 5.82
CA LYS A 235 -22.15 -23.67 6.89
C LYS A 235 -21.57 -22.34 7.37
N GLN A 236 -20.31 -22.03 7.03
CA GLN A 236 -19.61 -20.85 7.55
C GLN A 236 -19.77 -19.59 6.68
N GLU A 237 -20.15 -19.74 5.41
CA GLU A 237 -20.32 -18.59 4.50
C GLU A 237 -21.64 -17.84 4.72
N SER A 238 -21.58 -16.53 4.46
CA SER A 238 -22.69 -15.59 4.52
C SER A 238 -23.67 -15.77 3.33
N TRP A 239 -24.33 -16.91 3.26
CA TRP A 239 -25.20 -17.33 2.13
C TRP A 239 -26.22 -16.27 1.67
N ASP A 240 -27.01 -15.73 2.59
CA ASP A 240 -28.06 -14.74 2.25
C ASP A 240 -27.47 -13.39 1.82
N PHE A 241 -26.25 -13.07 2.24
CA PHE A 241 -25.52 -11.88 1.82
C PHE A 241 -25.09 -11.97 0.35
N TYR A 242 -24.43 -13.05 -0.08
CA TYR A 242 -24.10 -13.25 -1.49
C TYR A 242 -25.36 -13.34 -2.37
N LYS A 243 -26.41 -13.99 -1.88
CA LYS A 243 -27.71 -14.04 -2.55
C LYS A 243 -28.30 -12.64 -2.76
N GLU A 244 -28.22 -11.74 -1.77
CA GLU A 244 -28.63 -10.34 -1.93
C GLU A 244 -27.76 -9.56 -2.94
N ILE A 245 -26.45 -9.86 -3.03
CA ILE A 245 -25.58 -9.33 -4.10
C ILE A 245 -26.08 -9.77 -5.47
N GLY A 246 -26.30 -11.07 -5.68
CA GLY A 246 -26.83 -11.59 -6.94
C GLY A 246 -28.15 -10.93 -7.32
N GLN A 247 -29.06 -10.76 -6.36
CA GLN A 247 -30.33 -10.07 -6.60
C GLN A 247 -30.17 -8.63 -7.06
N GLU A 248 -29.22 -7.85 -6.53
CA GLU A 248 -29.03 -6.46 -6.97
C GLU A 248 -28.36 -6.39 -8.35
N VAL A 249 -27.38 -7.26 -8.63
CA VAL A 249 -26.78 -7.42 -9.95
C VAL A 249 -27.85 -7.78 -11.00
N LEU A 250 -28.81 -8.65 -10.61
CA LEU A 250 -29.98 -9.03 -11.41
C LEU A 250 -31.03 -7.91 -11.56
N LYS A 251 -31.22 -7.03 -10.57
CA LYS A 251 -32.17 -5.90 -10.62
C LYS A 251 -31.73 -4.80 -11.58
N ASN A 252 -30.42 -4.63 -11.80
CA ASN A 252 -29.85 -3.67 -12.78
C ASN A 252 -30.02 -4.12 -14.26
N LYS A 253 -31.14 -4.78 -14.59
CA LYS A 253 -31.52 -5.21 -15.95
C LYS A 253 -32.33 -4.16 -16.74
N THR A 254 -32.87 -3.13 -16.08
CA THR A 254 -33.90 -2.23 -16.65
C THR A 254 -33.48 -0.77 -16.81
N SER A 255 -32.31 -0.36 -16.30
CA SER A 255 -31.97 1.05 -16.06
C SER A 255 -30.96 1.68 -17.03
N TYR A 256 -30.37 0.92 -17.96
CA TYR A 256 -29.34 1.44 -18.89
C TYR A 256 -29.89 1.98 -20.22
N SER A 257 -31.21 2.03 -20.40
CA SER A 257 -31.90 2.58 -21.57
C SER A 257 -32.02 4.12 -21.56
N LYS A 258 -30.98 4.83 -21.13
CA LYS A 258 -30.81 6.28 -21.36
C LYS A 258 -29.34 6.69 -21.29
N GLY A 259 -28.87 7.38 -22.33
CA GLY A 259 -27.51 7.90 -22.40
C GLY A 259 -27.26 8.99 -21.35
N GLY A 260 -26.07 8.96 -20.75
CA GLY A 260 -25.66 9.94 -19.75
C GLY A 260 -24.22 9.73 -19.32
N GLN A 261 -23.28 10.49 -19.89
CA GLN A 261 -21.92 10.58 -19.37
C GLN A 261 -21.92 11.32 -18.03
N ASN A 262 -22.20 10.61 -16.96
CA ASN A 262 -21.95 11.05 -15.60
C ASN A 262 -21.33 9.89 -14.81
N ARG A 263 -20.01 9.72 -14.95
CA ARG A 263 -19.18 8.93 -14.04
C ARG A 263 -19.02 9.67 -12.70
N SER A 264 -20.11 9.89 -11.98
CA SER A 264 -20.01 10.03 -10.53
C SER A 264 -19.49 8.71 -9.95
N GLU A 265 -18.81 8.76 -8.79
CA GLU A 265 -18.27 7.56 -8.13
C GLU A 265 -19.41 6.61 -7.72
N SER A 266 -19.84 5.72 -8.63
CA SER A 266 -20.99 4.86 -8.38
C SER A 266 -20.61 3.78 -7.36
N ILE A 267 -21.12 3.96 -6.13
CA ILE A 267 -21.00 2.98 -5.04
C ILE A 267 -21.37 1.60 -5.59
N SER A 268 -20.41 0.67 -5.59
CA SER A 268 -20.57 -0.69 -6.11
C SER A 268 -21.80 -1.36 -5.48
N SER A 269 -22.49 -2.23 -6.23
CA SER A 269 -23.67 -2.94 -5.73
C SER A 269 -23.37 -3.72 -4.44
N VAL A 270 -22.16 -4.32 -4.33
CA VAL A 270 -21.65 -4.95 -3.09
C VAL A 270 -21.76 -3.99 -1.91
N VAL A 271 -21.21 -2.78 -2.07
CA VAL A 271 -21.15 -1.76 -1.03
C VAL A 271 -22.53 -1.20 -0.72
N LYS A 272 -23.39 -0.97 -1.72
CA LYS A 272 -24.79 -0.57 -1.51
C LYS A 272 -25.56 -1.55 -0.61
N ILE A 273 -25.24 -2.84 -0.68
CA ILE A 273 -25.91 -3.91 0.07
C ILE A 273 -25.35 -4.04 1.47
N ILE A 274 -24.02 -4.06 1.63
CA ILE A 274 -23.38 -3.97 2.95
C ILE A 274 -23.97 -2.76 3.71
N LEU A 275 -24.04 -1.60 3.05
CA LEU A 275 -24.65 -0.39 3.60
C LEU A 275 -26.15 -0.45 3.91
N ARG A 276 -26.92 -1.46 3.46
CA ARG A 276 -28.36 -1.57 3.75
C ARG A 276 -28.62 -2.09 5.17
N LYS A 277 -27.77 -2.97 5.70
CA LYS A 277 -27.96 -3.62 6.99
C LYS A 277 -26.79 -3.31 7.92
N GLN A 278 -27.06 -2.55 8.97
CA GLN A 278 -26.04 -2.15 9.93
C GLN A 278 -25.38 -3.35 10.64
N SER A 279 -26.08 -4.47 10.80
CA SER A 279 -25.55 -5.75 11.30
C SER A 279 -24.29 -6.21 10.56
N ASP A 280 -24.29 -6.08 9.23
CA ASP A 280 -23.38 -6.81 8.33
C ASP A 280 -21.96 -6.21 8.36
N TYR A 281 -21.83 -4.96 8.83
CA TYR A 281 -20.56 -4.27 9.06
C TYR A 281 -20.32 -3.81 10.51
N CYS A 282 -21.35 -3.77 11.38
CA CYS A 282 -21.15 -3.53 12.81
C CYS A 282 -20.68 -4.76 13.59
N SER A 283 -21.04 -5.98 13.13
CA SER A 283 -20.94 -7.21 13.92
C SER A 283 -19.61 -7.34 14.69
N PRO A 284 -19.63 -7.67 15.99
CA PRO A 284 -18.42 -8.04 16.73
C PRO A 284 -17.72 -9.27 16.15
N SER A 285 -18.44 -10.16 15.48
CA SER A 285 -17.88 -11.42 14.93
C SER A 285 -16.98 -11.25 13.72
N ASN A 286 -16.93 -10.05 13.11
CA ASN A 286 -15.97 -9.63 12.07
C ASN A 286 -15.95 -10.40 10.71
N VAL A 287 -16.48 -11.63 10.63
CA VAL A 287 -16.31 -12.59 9.51
C VAL A 287 -16.51 -11.98 8.13
N ILE A 288 -17.62 -11.27 7.90
CA ILE A 288 -17.98 -10.69 6.59
C ILE A 288 -16.87 -9.77 6.05
N LEU A 289 -16.11 -9.09 6.91
CA LEU A 289 -14.99 -8.23 6.49
C LEU A 289 -13.68 -9.00 6.24
N ASP A 290 -13.55 -10.25 6.71
CA ASP A 290 -12.44 -11.15 6.36
C ASP A 290 -12.67 -11.81 4.99
N GLU A 291 -13.92 -11.89 4.54
CA GLU A 291 -14.26 -12.43 3.22
C GLU A 291 -13.79 -11.51 2.06
N PHE A 292 -13.50 -10.21 2.28
CA PHE A 292 -13.19 -9.24 1.20
C PHE A 292 -11.70 -8.98 0.95
N ASP A 293 -11.33 -8.70 -0.32
CA ASP A 293 -10.00 -8.18 -0.65
C ASP A 293 -9.82 -6.72 -0.17
N ASP A 294 -8.59 -6.22 -0.08
CA ASP A 294 -8.34 -4.87 0.44
C ASP A 294 -8.89 -3.74 -0.44
N LYS A 295 -9.01 -3.94 -1.76
CA LYS A 295 -9.65 -2.98 -2.68
C LYS A 295 -11.17 -2.97 -2.46
N GLU A 296 -11.76 -4.09 -2.10
CA GLU A 296 -13.15 -4.20 -1.68
C GLU A 296 -13.37 -3.55 -0.31
N LYS A 297 -12.54 -3.82 0.70
CA LYS A 297 -12.54 -3.10 2.00
C LYS A 297 -12.45 -1.59 1.80
N VAL A 298 -11.59 -1.12 0.90
CA VAL A 298 -11.47 0.30 0.50
C VAL A 298 -12.78 0.84 -0.10
N LYS A 299 -13.42 0.12 -1.04
CA LYS A 299 -14.73 0.53 -1.60
C LYS A 299 -15.82 0.60 -0.53
N ILE A 300 -15.83 -0.34 0.43
CA ILE A 300 -16.79 -0.37 1.55
C ILE A 300 -16.62 0.88 2.43
N PHE A 301 -15.38 1.18 2.82
CA PHE A 301 -15.01 2.37 3.60
C PHE A 301 -15.44 3.67 2.90
N GLN A 302 -15.19 3.78 1.58
CA GLN A 302 -15.64 4.92 0.77
C GLN A 302 -17.17 5.07 0.76
N GLY A 303 -17.91 3.97 0.59
CA GLY A 303 -19.38 4.00 0.60
C GLY A 303 -19.99 4.39 1.95
N LEU A 304 -19.38 3.96 3.06
CA LEU A 304 -19.77 4.38 4.42
C LEU A 304 -19.61 5.91 4.58
N ILE A 305 -18.49 6.45 4.11
CA ILE A 305 -18.23 7.90 4.09
C ILE A 305 -19.25 8.64 3.19
N GLN A 306 -19.63 8.08 2.04
CA GLN A 306 -20.59 8.71 1.13
C GLN A 306 -22.05 8.63 1.62
N LYS A 307 -22.41 7.60 2.41
CA LYS A 307 -23.78 7.41 2.92
C LYS A 307 -24.02 8.05 4.29
N SER A 308 -22.99 8.22 5.12
CA SER A 308 -23.18 8.77 6.47
C SER A 308 -23.45 10.28 6.43
N ASN A 309 -24.68 10.67 6.78
CA ASN A 309 -25.06 12.07 7.01
C ASN A 309 -24.25 12.73 8.15
N ASN A 310 -23.59 11.94 9.01
CA ASN A 310 -22.73 12.44 10.07
C ASN A 310 -21.53 11.51 10.33
N ILE A 311 -20.37 11.84 9.76
CA ILE A 311 -19.11 11.09 9.98
C ILE A 311 -18.50 11.38 11.38
N ASN A 312 -19.13 12.27 12.16
CA ASN A 312 -18.82 12.45 13.57
C ASN A 312 -19.64 11.54 14.50
N ASP A 313 -20.55 10.72 13.94
CA ASP A 313 -21.19 9.63 14.68
C ASP A 313 -20.13 8.63 15.20
N GLN A 314 -20.27 8.25 16.48
CA GLN A 314 -19.26 7.45 17.16
C GLN A 314 -19.19 6.01 16.65
N ASP A 315 -20.30 5.43 16.23
CA ASP A 315 -20.35 4.06 15.74
C ASP A 315 -19.89 3.97 14.28
N VAL A 316 -20.26 4.94 13.43
CA VAL A 316 -19.67 5.11 12.09
C VAL A 316 -18.14 5.21 12.17
N ARG A 317 -17.60 5.97 13.14
CA ARG A 317 -16.15 6.04 13.36
C ARG A 317 -15.54 4.69 13.76
N LYS A 318 -16.11 3.98 14.75
CA LYS A 318 -15.66 2.63 15.16
C LYS A 318 -15.61 1.67 13.97
N ILE A 319 -16.62 1.70 13.10
CA ILE A 319 -16.74 0.84 11.92
C ILE A 319 -15.66 1.16 10.88
N LEU A 320 -15.46 2.45 10.56
CA LEU A 320 -14.40 2.87 9.65
C LEU A 320 -13.01 2.44 10.16
N ILE A 321 -12.76 2.59 11.46
CA ILE A 321 -11.52 2.14 12.11
C ILE A 321 -11.37 0.61 12.04
N LYS A 322 -12.43 -0.18 12.31
CA LYS A 322 -12.43 -1.65 12.14
C LYS A 322 -12.03 -2.06 10.71
N ILE A 323 -12.64 -1.44 9.70
CA ILE A 323 -12.36 -1.76 8.28
C ILE A 323 -10.92 -1.40 7.92
N TYR A 324 -10.46 -0.22 8.33
CA TYR A 324 -9.09 0.23 8.06
C TYR A 324 -8.03 -0.65 8.75
N ARG A 325 -8.28 -1.14 9.97
CA ARG A 325 -7.41 -2.11 10.66
C ARG A 325 -7.37 -3.49 10.00
N LYS A 326 -8.37 -3.84 9.18
CA LYS A 326 -8.44 -5.08 8.39
C LYS A 326 -7.80 -4.98 6.99
N ILE A 327 -7.25 -3.82 6.62
CA ILE A 327 -6.50 -3.65 5.37
C ILE A 327 -5.03 -3.87 5.66
N GLU A 328 -4.43 -4.88 5.02
CA GLU A 328 -3.01 -5.22 5.15
C GLU A 328 -2.16 -4.39 4.17
N SER A 329 -2.70 -4.12 2.99
CA SER A 329 -2.04 -3.39 1.90
C SER A 329 -1.79 -1.93 2.27
N SER A 330 -0.51 -1.58 2.44
CA SER A 330 -0.07 -0.21 2.69
C SER A 330 -0.58 0.78 1.63
N GLU A 331 -0.62 0.43 0.35
CA GLU A 331 -1.14 1.36 -0.68
C GLU A 331 -2.66 1.56 -0.56
N CYS A 332 -3.41 0.54 -0.15
CA CYS A 332 -4.84 0.67 0.12
C CYS A 332 -5.08 1.60 1.32
N LYS A 333 -4.27 1.50 2.40
CA LYS A 333 -4.30 2.47 3.51
C LYS A 333 -3.94 3.89 3.03
N LYS A 334 -2.92 4.06 2.17
CA LYS A 334 -2.57 5.37 1.58
C LYS A 334 -3.73 5.97 0.75
N ASP A 335 -4.43 5.19 -0.07
CA ASP A 335 -5.60 5.64 -0.83
C ASP A 335 -6.74 6.12 0.08
N LEU A 336 -6.98 5.45 1.21
CA LEU A 336 -7.96 5.91 2.19
C LEU A 336 -7.59 7.27 2.80
N HIS A 337 -6.33 7.48 3.18
CA HIS A 337 -5.88 8.80 3.68
C HIS A 337 -6.01 9.90 2.62
N LYS A 338 -5.61 9.63 1.37
CA LYS A 338 -5.81 10.56 0.23
C LYS A 338 -7.28 10.99 0.10
N ARG A 339 -8.23 10.06 0.31
CA ARG A 339 -9.69 10.30 0.20
C ARG A 339 -10.34 10.91 1.44
N LEU A 340 -9.80 10.65 2.63
CA LEU A 340 -10.21 11.31 3.87
C LEU A 340 -9.86 12.80 3.80
N PHE A 341 -8.63 13.13 3.42
CA PHE A 341 -8.16 14.52 3.33
C PHE A 341 -8.84 15.29 2.19
N SER A 342 -9.02 14.70 1.00
CA SER A 342 -9.76 15.36 -0.09
C SER A 342 -11.23 15.67 0.24
N ARG A 343 -11.79 15.05 1.29
CA ARG A 343 -13.14 15.29 1.83
C ARG A 343 -13.13 16.07 3.15
N ASN A 344 -11.97 16.51 3.64
CA ASN A 344 -11.77 17.19 4.93
C ASN A 344 -12.31 16.38 6.14
N ILE A 345 -12.11 15.05 6.12
CA ILE A 345 -12.54 14.11 7.16
C ILE A 345 -11.33 13.71 7.99
N TYR A 346 -11.38 13.95 9.31
CA TYR A 346 -10.31 13.60 10.24
C TYR A 346 -10.87 12.68 11.33
N ILE A 347 -10.40 11.43 11.35
CA ILE A 347 -10.74 10.42 12.36
C ILE A 347 -9.52 10.22 13.25
N GLU A 348 -9.68 10.45 14.55
CA GLU A 348 -8.57 10.59 15.50
C GLU A 348 -7.58 9.41 15.45
N GLU A 349 -8.05 8.18 15.67
CA GLU A 349 -7.21 6.97 15.66
C GLU A 349 -6.52 6.71 14.29
N LEU A 350 -7.07 7.22 13.17
CA LEU A 350 -6.46 7.05 11.86
C LEU A 350 -5.38 8.08 11.58
N VAL A 351 -5.56 9.33 12.04
CA VAL A 351 -4.53 10.37 12.00
C VAL A 351 -3.39 10.01 12.95
N GLU A 352 -3.71 9.42 14.11
CA GLU A 352 -2.76 8.90 15.08
C GLU A 352 -1.88 7.78 14.48
N GLU A 353 -2.48 6.74 13.88
CA GLU A 353 -1.73 5.69 13.18
C GLU A 353 -0.91 6.26 12.01
N LEU A 354 -1.42 7.26 11.27
CA LEU A 354 -0.68 7.90 10.18
C LEU A 354 0.59 8.62 10.66
N VAL A 355 0.49 9.46 11.68
CA VAL A 355 1.64 10.22 12.21
C VAL A 355 2.70 9.25 12.75
N GLN A 356 2.27 8.22 13.50
CA GLN A 356 3.15 7.16 13.98
C GLN A 356 3.76 6.34 12.82
N THR A 357 3.02 6.10 11.74
CA THR A 357 3.54 5.41 10.54
C THR A 357 4.60 6.25 9.82
N ILE A 358 4.41 7.56 9.67
CA ILE A 358 5.42 8.46 9.08
C ILE A 358 6.69 8.48 9.95
N TYR A 359 6.53 8.58 11.28
CA TYR A 359 7.64 8.54 12.24
C TYR A 359 8.41 7.20 12.20
N ASN A 360 7.71 6.07 12.25
CA ASN A 360 8.35 4.74 12.33
C ASN A 360 8.94 4.28 11.00
N THR A 361 8.30 4.56 9.87
CA THR A 361 8.74 4.06 8.55
C THR A 361 9.68 5.00 7.81
N ARG A 362 9.66 6.31 8.13
CA ARG A 362 10.35 7.39 7.39
C ARG A 362 10.11 7.32 5.86
N SER A 363 8.96 6.77 5.45
CA SER A 363 8.64 6.47 4.06
C SER A 363 8.14 7.72 3.32
N LYS A 364 8.82 8.08 2.23
CA LYS A 364 8.47 9.24 1.39
C LYS A 364 7.04 9.17 0.85
N ASP A 365 6.51 7.97 0.57
CA ASP A 365 5.13 7.77 0.13
C ASP A 365 4.09 8.21 1.18
N TRP A 366 4.36 7.90 2.45
CA TRP A 366 3.48 8.25 3.57
C TRP A 366 3.63 9.73 3.94
N PHE A 367 4.85 10.26 3.87
CA PHE A 367 5.13 11.71 3.97
C PHE A 367 4.38 12.50 2.88
N ASN A 368 4.37 12.03 1.63
CA ASN A 368 3.66 12.64 0.49
C ASN A 368 2.12 12.69 0.63
N LEU A 369 1.54 12.11 1.70
CA LEU A 369 0.15 12.34 2.07
C LEU A 369 -0.03 13.75 2.66
N LEU A 370 0.91 14.22 3.48
CA LEU A 370 0.87 15.51 4.17
C LEU A 370 1.66 16.63 3.46
N PHE A 371 2.59 16.26 2.58
CA PHE A 371 3.46 17.17 1.83
C PHE A 371 3.31 16.96 0.32
N SER A 372 3.62 17.97 -0.50
CA SER A 372 3.41 17.97 -1.95
C SER A 372 4.74 17.91 -2.72
N ASN A 373 4.88 16.94 -3.64
CA ASN A 373 6.02 16.79 -4.56
C ASN A 373 6.19 17.93 -5.60
N SER A 374 5.49 19.06 -5.41
CA SER A 374 5.44 20.17 -6.35
C SER A 374 6.72 21.01 -6.30
N THR A 375 7.66 20.73 -7.20
CA THR A 375 8.82 21.59 -7.52
C THR A 375 8.43 22.84 -8.34
N SER A 376 7.15 23.00 -8.68
CA SER A 376 6.60 24.23 -9.25
C SER A 376 6.67 25.37 -8.22
N SER A 377 7.55 26.33 -8.46
CA SER A 377 7.70 27.53 -7.64
C SER A 377 6.56 28.52 -7.87
N GLU A 378 5.35 28.15 -7.47
CA GLU A 378 4.31 29.14 -7.16
C GLU A 378 4.77 29.90 -5.92
N ASN A 379 5.39 31.07 -6.15
CA ASN A 379 5.78 32.02 -5.12
C ASN A 379 4.53 32.69 -4.53
N ILE A 380 3.70 31.93 -3.84
CA ILE A 380 2.58 32.44 -3.04
C ILE A 380 3.19 33.37 -1.98
N PRO A 381 2.92 34.68 -1.99
CA PRO A 381 3.57 35.61 -1.06
C PRO A 381 3.18 35.30 0.38
N LEU A 382 4.16 35.29 1.30
CA LEU A 382 3.94 34.98 2.73
C LEU A 382 2.74 35.76 3.31
N ASN A 383 2.62 37.05 2.96
CA ASN A 383 1.59 37.94 3.49
C ASN A 383 0.16 37.61 3.01
N TYR A 384 -0.04 36.74 2.02
CA TYR A 384 -1.39 36.44 1.50
C TYR A 384 -2.09 35.28 2.23
N LEU A 385 -1.39 34.55 3.11
CA LEU A 385 -1.94 33.40 3.83
C LEU A 385 -2.24 33.68 5.31
N ASP A 386 -1.64 34.70 5.93
CA ASP A 386 -1.88 35.00 7.35
C ASP A 386 -3.35 35.36 7.62
N ASP A 387 -3.97 36.21 6.80
CA ASP A 387 -5.39 36.59 6.99
C ASP A 387 -6.34 35.41 6.79
N GLU A 388 -6.15 34.59 5.75
CA GLU A 388 -7.00 33.42 5.51
C GLU A 388 -6.79 32.31 6.56
N TRP A 389 -5.56 32.15 7.06
CA TRP A 389 -5.24 31.18 8.13
C TRP A 389 -5.72 31.64 9.50
N VAL A 390 -5.60 32.93 9.84
CA VAL A 390 -6.13 33.50 11.09
C VAL A 390 -7.66 33.47 11.12
N GLN A 391 -8.34 33.70 9.98
CA GLN A 391 -9.78 33.54 9.91
C GLN A 391 -10.20 32.06 10.00
N ASN A 392 -9.65 31.17 9.16
CA ASN A 392 -10.05 29.76 9.13
C ASN A 392 -9.65 28.96 10.39
N SER A 393 -8.53 29.29 11.06
CA SER A 393 -8.17 28.62 12.33
C SER A 393 -9.07 29.05 13.50
N ARG A 394 -9.55 30.31 13.49
CA ARG A 394 -10.50 30.80 14.49
C ARG A 394 -11.90 30.22 14.30
N THR A 395 -12.43 30.19 13.08
CA THR A 395 -13.83 29.77 12.78
C THR A 395 -13.99 28.31 12.37
N GLY A 396 -12.98 27.66 11.78
CA GLY A 396 -13.05 26.31 11.25
C GLY A 396 -12.95 25.22 12.32
N SER A 397 -14.07 24.54 12.61
CA SER A 397 -14.11 23.43 13.58
C SER A 397 -13.36 22.16 13.13
N LYS A 398 -13.13 21.99 11.82
CA LYS A 398 -12.66 20.73 11.23
C LYS A 398 -11.19 20.43 11.54
N TYR A 399 -10.28 21.36 11.29
CA TYR A 399 -8.84 21.16 11.52
C TYR A 399 -8.48 20.96 13.00
N LYS A 400 -9.32 21.44 13.94
CA LYS A 400 -9.14 21.22 15.39
C LYS A 400 -9.18 19.72 15.76
N TYR A 401 -9.89 18.89 15.01
CA TYR A 401 -9.85 17.42 15.18
C TYR A 401 -8.53 16.81 14.70
N PHE A 402 -7.97 17.32 13.58
CA PHE A 402 -6.65 16.89 13.11
C PHE A 402 -5.55 17.31 14.08
N GLU A 403 -5.56 18.57 14.54
CA GLU A 403 -4.61 19.10 15.53
C GLU A 403 -4.65 18.31 16.86
N LYS A 404 -5.85 17.99 17.37
CA LYS A 404 -6.01 17.14 18.56
C LYS A 404 -5.41 15.74 18.35
N ALA A 405 -5.68 15.13 17.20
CA ALA A 405 -5.16 13.80 16.88
C ALA A 405 -3.63 13.80 16.73
N VAL A 406 -3.06 14.83 16.10
CA VAL A 406 -1.61 15.03 16.01
C VAL A 406 -0.98 15.18 17.39
N LYS A 407 -1.55 16.01 18.28
CA LYS A 407 -1.06 16.18 19.66
C LYS A 407 -0.98 14.83 20.39
N LYS A 408 -2.08 14.08 20.39
CA LYS A 408 -2.15 12.74 20.97
C LYS A 408 -1.18 11.74 20.34
N ALA A 409 -0.97 11.80 19.03
CA ALA A 409 0.00 10.94 18.33
C ALA A 409 1.46 11.22 18.73
N LEU A 410 1.74 12.40 19.27
CA LEU A 410 3.05 12.86 19.71
C LEU A 410 3.23 12.79 21.23
N GLU A 411 2.17 12.60 22.03
CA GLU A 411 2.21 12.41 23.49
C GLU A 411 3.06 11.18 23.91
N SER A 412 3.30 10.23 23.00
CA SER A 412 4.15 9.05 23.23
C SER A 412 5.62 9.25 22.87
N LEU A 413 6.01 10.38 22.25
CA LEU A 413 7.40 10.69 21.89
C LEU A 413 8.06 11.52 22.98
N ASN A 414 9.31 11.19 23.34
CA ASN A 414 10.12 12.05 24.20
C ASN A 414 10.70 13.25 23.41
N ASP A 415 11.35 14.19 24.11
CA ASP A 415 11.97 15.37 23.52
C ASP A 415 12.99 15.05 22.41
N SER A 416 13.74 13.95 22.53
CA SER A 416 14.73 13.58 21.50
C SER A 416 14.06 13.03 20.26
N ASP A 417 13.13 12.09 20.43
CA ASP A 417 12.35 11.48 19.35
C ASP A 417 11.54 12.53 18.58
N SER A 418 10.94 13.49 19.31
CA SER A 418 10.22 14.63 18.73
C SER A 418 11.14 15.54 17.91
N ILE A 419 12.38 15.78 18.37
CA ILE A 419 13.36 16.57 17.63
C ILE A 419 13.84 15.82 16.38
N ASP A 420 14.15 14.54 16.49
CA ASP A 420 14.61 13.74 15.36
C ASP A 420 13.46 13.40 14.38
N PHE A 421 12.20 13.55 14.79
CA PHE A 421 11.05 13.61 13.89
C PHE A 421 10.97 14.96 13.18
N LEU A 422 11.00 16.07 13.92
CA LEU A 422 10.96 17.43 13.36
C LEU A 422 12.09 17.66 12.34
N LYS A 423 13.30 17.19 12.62
CA LYS A 423 14.46 17.29 11.72
C LYS A 423 14.26 16.54 10.40
N TYR A 424 13.72 15.32 10.44
CA TYR A 424 13.39 14.55 9.24
C TYR A 424 12.33 15.26 8.38
N LEU A 425 11.28 15.79 9.01
CA LEU A 425 10.28 16.58 8.30
C LEU A 425 10.93 17.85 7.71
N ALA A 426 11.82 18.51 8.45
CA ALA A 426 12.55 19.71 8.02
C ALA A 426 13.60 19.47 6.92
N SER A 427 14.12 18.24 6.77
CA SER A 427 15.02 17.84 5.68
C SER A 427 14.29 17.39 4.42
N GLU A 428 13.11 16.76 4.56
CA GLU A 428 12.27 16.35 3.41
C GLU A 428 11.41 17.51 2.84
N THR A 429 11.39 18.68 3.50
CA THR A 429 10.60 19.87 3.11
C THR A 429 11.06 20.76 1.93
N PRO A 430 11.97 20.37 1.01
CA PRO A 430 11.92 20.93 -0.35
C PRO A 430 10.56 20.72 -1.04
N SER A 431 9.73 19.77 -0.55
CA SER A 431 8.30 19.65 -0.85
C SER A 431 7.45 20.71 -0.12
N ALA A 432 6.56 21.40 -0.83
CA ALA A 432 5.63 22.34 -0.21
C ALA A 432 4.64 21.62 0.75
N PRO A 433 4.52 22.04 2.03
CA PRO A 433 3.61 21.38 2.97
C PRO A 433 2.14 21.78 2.75
N LYS A 434 1.26 20.78 2.74
CA LYS A 434 -0.20 20.97 2.75
C LYS A 434 -0.65 21.44 4.14
N THR A 435 -1.91 21.82 4.29
CA THR A 435 -2.48 22.31 5.57
C THR A 435 -2.22 21.33 6.72
N GLU A 436 -2.40 20.04 6.49
CA GLU A 436 -2.15 18.96 7.46
C GLU A 436 -0.66 18.84 7.81
N GLY A 437 0.24 18.94 6.83
CA GLY A 437 1.70 18.95 7.05
C GLY A 437 2.17 20.17 7.85
N ARG A 438 1.57 21.34 7.60
CA ARG A 438 1.81 22.56 8.40
C ARG A 438 1.31 22.42 9.83
N ILE A 439 0.16 21.77 10.06
CA ILE A 439 -0.33 21.49 11.41
C ILE A 439 0.60 20.52 12.15
N LEU A 440 1.09 19.45 11.50
CA LEU A 440 2.06 18.52 12.08
C LEU A 440 3.35 19.24 12.51
N LEU A 441 3.93 20.04 11.61
CA LEU A 441 5.13 20.83 11.91
C LEU A 441 4.89 21.83 13.04
N LYS A 442 3.74 22.52 13.05
CA LYS A 442 3.41 23.50 14.10
C LYS A 442 3.25 22.83 15.48
N VAL A 443 2.60 21.67 15.57
CA VAL A 443 2.44 20.98 16.87
C VAL A 443 3.78 20.48 17.39
N LEU A 444 4.65 19.95 16.53
CA LEU A 444 6.02 19.59 16.91
C LEU A 444 6.81 20.82 17.40
N ASP A 445 6.69 21.95 16.70
CA ASP A 445 7.33 23.21 17.09
C ASP A 445 6.82 23.74 18.43
N ASP A 446 5.50 23.86 18.60
CA ASP A 446 4.86 24.34 19.83
C ASP A 446 5.19 23.45 21.04
N ASN A 447 5.24 22.12 20.86
CA ASN A 447 5.68 21.19 21.91
C ASN A 447 7.17 21.38 22.27
N LEU A 448 8.03 21.60 21.28
CA LEU A 448 9.49 21.69 21.48
C LEU A 448 9.98 23.06 21.95
N ARG A 449 9.16 24.12 21.93
CA ARG A 449 9.54 25.48 22.38
C ARG A 449 10.06 25.58 23.82
N ALA A 450 9.72 24.63 24.70
CA ALA A 450 10.28 24.56 26.05
C ALA A 450 11.74 24.04 26.08
N VAL A 451 12.20 23.41 24.99
CA VAL A 451 13.51 22.77 24.84
C VAL A 451 14.39 23.64 23.92
N ASN A 452 15.70 23.74 24.17
CA ASN A 452 16.62 24.43 23.24
C ASN A 452 16.95 23.55 22.01
N PHE A 453 15.93 23.17 21.24
CA PHE A 453 16.07 22.32 20.05
C PHE A 453 16.75 23.01 18.87
N VAL A 454 16.63 24.35 18.78
CA VAL A 454 17.21 25.17 17.70
C VAL A 454 18.70 24.87 17.51
N SER A 455 19.43 24.70 18.62
CA SER A 455 20.85 24.33 18.64
C SER A 455 21.17 22.99 17.94
N LYS A 456 20.22 22.04 17.88
CA LYS A 456 20.35 20.69 17.26
C LYS A 456 20.01 20.63 15.76
N LEU A 457 19.39 21.68 15.20
CA LEU A 457 19.02 21.75 13.79
C LEU A 457 20.24 21.97 12.86
N SER A 458 20.16 21.58 11.60
CA SER A 458 21.04 22.10 10.55
C SER A 458 20.62 23.50 10.10
N GLU A 459 21.47 24.20 9.33
CA GLU A 459 21.09 25.53 8.78
C GLU A 459 20.07 25.41 7.65
N GLU A 460 19.97 24.26 7.00
CA GLU A 460 18.96 23.98 5.97
C GLU A 460 17.61 23.60 6.60
N GLU A 461 17.61 22.73 7.61
CA GLU A 461 16.43 22.44 8.44
C GLU A 461 15.83 23.72 9.04
N ALA A 462 16.67 24.58 9.64
CA ALA A 462 16.24 25.85 10.22
C ALA A 462 15.67 26.81 9.15
N LYS A 463 16.29 26.89 7.97
CA LYS A 463 15.80 27.70 6.84
C LYS A 463 14.45 27.20 6.31
N ASN A 464 14.27 25.88 6.22
CA ASN A 464 13.04 25.27 5.74
C ASN A 464 11.89 25.50 6.74
N LEU A 465 12.14 25.34 8.04
CA LEU A 465 11.16 25.66 9.09
C LEU A 465 10.80 27.16 9.09
N ASP A 466 11.79 28.06 9.00
CA ASP A 466 11.55 29.51 8.92
C ASP A 466 10.68 29.90 7.71
N GLY A 467 10.88 29.27 6.55
CA GLY A 467 10.05 29.47 5.35
C GLY A 467 8.63 28.87 5.42
N ILE A 468 8.36 27.95 6.36
CA ILE A 468 7.07 27.25 6.48
C ILE A 468 6.23 27.78 7.65
N LEU A 469 6.88 28.13 8.76
CA LEU A 469 6.26 28.52 10.03
C LEU A 469 6.42 30.01 10.37
N GLY A 470 7.17 30.78 9.58
CA GLY A 470 7.43 32.21 9.83
C GLY A 470 8.40 32.48 10.99
N THR A 471 9.18 31.47 11.38
CA THR A 471 10.12 31.51 12.50
C THR A 471 11.45 32.20 12.14
N LYS A 472 12.39 32.29 13.10
CA LYS A 472 13.71 32.94 12.92
C LYS A 472 14.87 32.10 13.46
N TYR A 473 14.76 30.78 13.32
CA TYR A 473 15.75 29.81 13.81
C TYR A 473 17.11 29.95 13.11
N ILE A 474 17.14 30.36 11.84
CA ILE A 474 18.38 30.62 11.12
C ILE A 474 19.17 31.80 11.72
N ASP A 475 18.49 32.81 12.27
CA ASP A 475 19.15 33.94 12.94
C ASP A 475 19.62 33.57 14.36
N GLY A 476 18.87 32.71 15.06
CA GLY A 476 19.35 32.02 16.26
C GLY A 476 20.67 31.28 16.00
N LYS A 477 20.71 30.43 14.96
CA LYS A 477 21.91 29.70 14.52
C LYS A 477 23.08 30.62 14.18
N LYS A 478 22.86 31.70 13.43
CA LYS A 478 23.90 32.71 13.12
C LYS A 478 24.45 33.36 14.40
N ASN A 479 23.59 33.66 15.37
CA ASN A 479 23.99 34.29 16.62
C ASN A 479 24.73 33.31 17.55
N GLU A 480 24.32 32.04 17.66
CA GLU A 480 25.10 30.99 18.33
C GLU A 480 26.51 30.85 17.70
N LYS A 481 26.60 30.80 16.36
CA LYS A 481 27.89 30.75 15.65
C LYS A 481 28.77 31.97 15.95
N LYS A 482 28.20 33.20 16.01
CA LYS A 482 28.94 34.42 16.40
C LYS A 482 29.45 34.34 17.85
N VAL A 483 28.59 33.97 18.80
CA VAL A 483 28.94 33.85 20.23
C VAL A 483 30.02 32.79 20.43
N LYS A 484 29.91 31.64 19.76
CA LYS A 484 30.92 30.58 19.79
C LYS A 484 32.26 31.06 19.23
N ARG A 485 32.30 31.64 18.02
CA ARG A 485 33.53 32.22 17.44
C ARG A 485 34.17 33.26 18.38
N HIS A 486 33.38 34.12 19.00
CA HIS A 486 33.89 35.13 19.95
C HIS A 486 34.45 34.50 21.25
N LYS A 487 33.87 33.39 21.72
CA LYS A 487 34.43 32.59 22.83
C LYS A 487 35.74 31.91 22.43
N ASP A 488 35.79 31.30 21.26
CA ASP A 488 36.97 30.61 20.74
C ASP A 488 38.14 31.59 20.51
N ILE A 489 37.86 32.78 19.96
CA ILE A 489 38.83 33.89 19.84
C ILE A 489 39.34 34.36 21.21
N LYS A 490 38.45 34.49 22.22
CA LYS A 490 38.87 34.84 23.59
C LYS A 490 39.74 33.76 24.26
N ILE A 491 39.58 32.50 23.88
CA ILE A 491 40.46 31.40 24.35
C ILE A 491 41.82 31.49 23.64
N ALA A 492 41.84 31.66 22.32
CA ALA A 492 43.08 31.81 21.54
C ALA A 492 43.92 33.03 21.99
N LEU A 493 43.29 34.17 22.27
CA LEU A 493 43.97 35.36 22.80
C LEU A 493 44.58 35.11 24.19
N ARG A 494 43.93 34.35 25.06
CA ARG A 494 44.48 33.97 26.38
C ARG A 494 45.67 33.02 26.25
N ALA A 495 45.61 32.05 25.33
CA ALA A 495 46.73 31.16 25.05
C ALA A 495 47.93 31.94 24.46
N SER A 496 47.69 32.84 23.51
CA SER A 496 48.72 33.72 22.94
C SER A 496 49.38 34.62 23.99
N ALA A 497 48.59 35.22 24.89
CA ALA A 497 49.12 36.02 26.00
C ALA A 497 50.01 35.20 26.95
N LEU A 498 49.65 33.96 27.27
CA LEU A 498 50.49 33.05 28.06
C LEU A 498 51.82 32.73 27.37
N VAL A 499 51.80 32.46 26.05
CA VAL A 499 53.03 32.21 25.27
C VAL A 499 53.92 33.46 25.24
N MET A 500 53.35 34.65 25.09
CA MET A 500 54.10 35.92 25.15
C MET A 500 54.71 36.18 26.54
N ILE A 501 54.00 35.85 27.62
CA ILE A 501 54.54 35.94 29.00
C ILE A 501 55.73 34.99 29.19
N ILE A 502 55.63 33.75 28.68
CA ILE A 502 56.71 32.76 28.75
C ILE A 502 57.93 33.22 27.93
N LEU A 503 57.73 33.78 26.73
CA LEU A 503 58.81 34.34 25.93
C LEU A 503 59.46 35.57 26.59
N ALA A 504 58.67 36.45 27.19
CA ALA A 504 59.17 37.63 27.89
C ALA A 504 59.97 37.27 29.15
N SER A 505 59.54 36.28 29.92
CA SER A 505 60.31 35.78 31.07
C SER A 505 61.58 35.03 30.64
N TYR A 506 61.54 34.31 29.51
CA TYR A 506 62.74 33.69 28.95
C TYR A 506 63.79 34.73 28.52
N LEU A 507 63.37 35.79 27.82
CA LEU A 507 64.25 36.90 27.44
C LEU A 507 64.79 37.69 28.65
N LEU A 508 64.00 37.82 29.72
CA LEU A 508 64.47 38.40 30.98
C LEU A 508 65.56 37.55 31.65
N ILE A 509 65.43 36.22 31.60
CA ILE A 509 66.45 35.31 32.12
C ILE A 509 67.74 35.41 31.29
N ASP A 510 67.65 35.36 29.96
CA ASP A 510 68.82 35.54 29.06
C ASP A 510 69.51 36.90 29.28
N TYR A 511 68.73 37.97 29.47
CA TYR A 511 69.28 39.32 29.74
C TYR A 511 69.98 39.41 31.11
N ILE A 512 69.45 38.76 32.14
CA ILE A 512 70.03 38.75 33.49
C ILE A 512 71.28 37.85 33.57
N TYR A 513 71.36 36.79 32.76
CA TYR A 513 72.49 35.84 32.78
C TYR A 513 73.60 36.13 31.77
N HIS A 514 73.54 37.22 31.00
CA HIS A 514 74.60 37.61 30.07
C HIS A 514 75.74 38.36 30.81
N PRO A 515 76.97 37.80 30.93
CA PRO A 515 78.04 38.46 31.66
C PRO A 515 78.69 39.55 30.78
N ILE A 516 78.42 40.81 31.11
CA ILE A 516 79.20 41.95 30.58
C ILE A 516 80.53 41.99 31.33
N GLY A 517 81.58 41.45 30.72
CA GLY A 517 82.94 41.50 31.28
C GLY A 517 83.57 42.89 31.12
N ASN A 518 84.03 43.48 32.21
CA ASN A 518 85.15 44.40 32.23
C ASN A 518 85.80 44.42 33.63
N GLU A 519 87.11 44.68 33.67
CA GLU A 519 87.96 44.53 34.86
C GLU A 519 87.99 45.82 35.71
N GLY A 520 88.12 45.73 37.04
CA GLY A 520 88.06 46.95 37.89
C GLY A 520 88.03 46.80 39.42
N GLU A 521 88.75 45.85 40.00
CA GLU A 521 89.29 45.83 41.39
C GLU A 521 88.45 46.20 42.66
N ASN A 522 88.56 45.32 43.67
CA ASN A 522 88.62 45.60 45.13
C ASN A 522 87.35 46.02 45.94
N ASN A 523 86.58 45.03 46.45
CA ASN A 523 86.71 44.53 47.85
C ASN A 523 85.44 43.90 48.49
N SER A 524 85.57 42.62 48.89
CA SER A 524 84.86 41.91 49.98
C SER A 524 83.34 41.61 49.88
N PRO A 525 82.84 40.58 50.59
CA PRO A 525 81.61 39.88 50.19
C PRO A 525 80.38 40.12 51.09
N GLY A 526 79.20 40.23 50.47
CA GLY A 526 77.90 40.20 51.13
C GLY A 526 76.77 39.85 50.14
N ASN A 527 75.69 39.24 50.65
CA ASN A 527 74.38 39.10 49.99
C ASN A 527 74.25 38.24 48.71
N ILE A 528 74.90 37.07 48.66
CA ILE A 528 74.39 35.94 47.82
C ILE A 528 72.96 35.51 48.25
N MET A 529 72.57 35.81 49.50
CA MET A 529 71.29 35.39 50.09
C MET A 529 70.07 36.19 49.58
N GLU A 530 70.26 37.32 48.91
CA GLU A 530 69.17 38.26 48.60
C GLU A 530 68.42 37.89 47.31
N ASN A 531 69.12 37.46 46.26
CA ASN A 531 68.53 37.07 44.96
C ASN A 531 67.57 35.87 45.08
N ASN A 532 67.84 34.91 45.95
CA ASN A 532 66.95 33.77 46.18
C ASN A 532 65.59 34.19 46.78
N SER A 533 65.54 35.29 47.52
CA SER A 533 64.28 35.82 48.07
C SER A 533 63.38 36.42 46.98
N ILE A 534 63.98 37.01 45.94
CA ILE A 534 63.27 37.62 44.81
C ILE A 534 62.70 36.52 43.90
N LEU A 535 63.48 35.46 43.64
CA LEU A 535 63.04 34.32 42.82
C LEU A 535 61.84 33.60 43.47
N ASN A 536 61.91 33.33 44.78
CA ASN A 536 60.81 32.69 45.51
C ASN A 536 59.55 33.57 45.53
N ARG A 537 59.67 34.88 45.78
CA ARG A 537 58.53 35.82 45.73
C ARG A 537 57.89 35.89 44.34
N LEU A 538 58.69 35.82 43.27
CA LEU A 538 58.15 35.76 41.90
C LEU A 538 57.37 34.46 41.66
N LEU A 539 57.91 33.31 42.09
CA LEU A 539 57.21 32.02 42.00
C LEU A 539 55.89 32.01 42.80
N GLU A 540 55.88 32.52 44.03
CA GLU A 540 54.66 32.67 44.83
C GLU A 540 53.63 33.59 44.15
N SER A 541 54.08 34.74 43.62
CA SER A 541 53.20 35.70 42.93
C SER A 541 52.59 35.17 41.63
N SER A 542 53.22 34.18 40.99
CA SER A 542 52.77 33.60 39.71
C SER A 542 51.53 32.71 39.82
N GLY A 543 51.14 32.32 41.05
CA GLY A 543 50.00 31.45 41.32
C GLY A 543 50.19 29.96 40.95
N LEU A 544 51.36 29.57 40.45
CA LEU A 544 51.65 28.19 40.00
C LEU A 544 51.42 27.11 41.07
N ASN A 545 51.71 27.41 42.34
CA ASN A 545 51.48 26.46 43.45
C ASN A 545 50.01 26.01 43.57
N LYS A 546 49.06 26.83 43.10
CA LYS A 546 47.62 26.54 43.14
C LYS A 546 47.14 25.59 42.03
N LEU A 547 48.02 25.18 41.11
CA LEU A 547 47.77 24.13 40.11
C LEU A 547 48.31 22.77 40.54
N THR A 548 49.34 22.72 41.38
CA THR A 548 49.89 21.47 41.93
C THR A 548 48.99 20.86 43.02
N GLU A 549 48.42 21.65 43.93
CA GLU A 549 47.52 21.15 44.99
C GLU A 549 46.25 20.47 44.44
N LEU A 550 45.76 20.90 43.27
CA LEU A 550 44.58 20.31 42.60
C LEU A 550 44.87 19.01 41.83
N SER A 551 46.10 18.52 41.84
CA SER A 551 46.50 17.22 41.27
C SER A 551 46.83 16.15 42.32
N GLY A 552 46.70 16.49 43.62
CA GLY A 552 47.34 15.78 44.72
C GLY A 552 46.45 14.95 45.66
N HIS A 553 45.19 14.66 45.35
CA HIS A 553 44.34 13.80 46.20
C HIS A 553 43.48 12.81 45.41
N LYS A 554 43.70 11.51 45.66
CA LYS A 554 42.71 10.46 45.40
C LYS A 554 42.92 9.22 46.29
N SER A 555 42.00 9.02 47.22
CA SER A 555 41.72 7.83 48.03
C SER A 555 40.32 8.08 48.61
N GLU A 556 39.29 7.32 48.22
CA GLU A 556 38.85 6.09 48.90
C GLU A 556 38.34 6.39 50.33
N ASP A 557 37.07 6.14 50.69
CA ASP A 557 35.90 5.64 49.90
C ASP A 557 34.59 5.97 50.69
N VAL A 558 33.32 5.64 50.36
CA VAL A 558 32.65 4.72 49.40
C VAL A 558 31.16 5.13 49.20
N LEU A 559 30.49 4.65 48.13
CA LEU A 559 29.03 4.71 47.81
C LEU A 559 28.42 6.12 47.54
N GLU A 560 27.40 6.33 46.68
CA GLU A 560 26.62 5.45 45.80
C GLU A 560 26.07 6.22 44.55
N ASP A 561 25.64 5.48 43.51
CA ASP A 561 24.57 5.84 42.54
C ASP A 561 24.61 7.13 41.67
N ASN A 562 25.25 7.06 40.49
CA ASN A 562 24.60 6.95 39.15
C ASN A 562 25.50 7.38 37.96
N ILE A 563 25.38 6.70 36.81
CA ILE A 563 26.26 6.83 35.64
C ILE A 563 25.44 6.91 34.33
N SER A 564 25.79 7.83 33.40
CA SER A 564 26.04 7.52 31.97
C SER A 564 26.23 8.75 31.05
N SER A 565 27.16 8.62 30.10
CA SER A 565 27.21 9.32 28.80
C SER A 565 27.34 10.85 28.75
N LYS A 566 28.50 11.39 29.15
CA LYS A 566 28.97 12.71 28.65
C LYS A 566 30.46 12.84 28.37
N ASP A 567 31.28 11.83 28.68
CA ASP A 567 32.73 12.00 28.72
C ASP A 567 33.49 11.50 27.48
N ASP A 568 32.95 10.63 26.63
CA ASP A 568 33.71 10.06 25.50
C ASP A 568 34.10 11.08 24.41
N GLN A 569 33.28 12.12 24.18
CA GLN A 569 33.67 13.24 23.30
C GLN A 569 34.59 14.26 23.99
N LYS A 570 34.77 14.16 25.31
CA LYS A 570 35.56 15.06 26.14
C LYS A 570 36.96 14.47 26.41
N SER A 571 37.03 13.17 26.68
CA SER A 571 38.27 12.40 26.76
C SER A 571 39.04 12.45 25.43
N LEU A 572 38.38 12.16 24.29
CA LEU A 572 39.04 12.14 22.99
C LEU A 572 39.67 13.49 22.62
N LYS A 573 38.96 14.61 22.86
CA LYS A 573 39.48 15.96 22.60
C LYS A 573 40.57 16.39 23.58
N ASN A 574 40.46 16.01 24.84
CA ASN A 574 41.52 16.25 25.81
C ASN A 574 42.78 15.44 25.47
N ASN A 575 42.63 14.20 24.98
CA ASN A 575 43.75 13.37 24.55
C ASN A 575 44.45 13.97 23.33
N THR A 576 43.75 14.40 22.28
CA THR A 576 44.40 15.05 21.12
C THR A 576 45.11 16.36 21.51
N ALA A 577 44.51 17.16 22.40
CA ALA A 577 45.16 18.36 22.93
C ALA A 577 46.40 18.03 23.78
N ARG A 578 46.36 16.92 24.53
CA ARG A 578 47.46 16.43 25.37
C ARG A 578 48.60 15.83 24.54
N GLU A 579 48.31 15.03 23.52
CA GLU A 579 49.30 14.55 22.55
C GLU A 579 49.96 15.72 21.82
N THR A 580 49.20 16.75 21.44
CA THR A 580 49.76 17.97 20.81
C THR A 580 50.72 18.68 21.77
N LEU A 581 50.37 18.78 23.05
CA LEU A 581 51.22 19.40 24.08
C LEU A 581 52.46 18.55 24.40
N GLU A 582 52.31 17.24 24.58
CA GLU A 582 53.41 16.32 24.88
C GLU A 582 54.38 16.18 23.69
N ASN A 583 53.90 16.20 22.44
CA ASN A 583 54.75 16.30 21.25
C ASN A 583 55.48 17.65 21.19
N THR A 584 54.80 18.77 21.48
CA THR A 584 55.45 20.10 21.53
C THR A 584 56.56 20.14 22.57
N ILE A 585 56.35 19.54 23.75
CA ILE A 585 57.35 19.41 24.82
C ILE A 585 58.50 18.46 24.41
N SER A 586 58.19 17.39 23.69
CA SER A 586 59.18 16.43 23.15
C SER A 586 60.13 17.11 22.15
N ASP A 587 59.59 17.86 21.19
CA ASP A 587 60.40 18.62 20.23
C ASP A 587 61.19 19.75 20.91
N PHE A 588 60.65 20.39 21.95
CA PHE A 588 61.40 21.35 22.77
C PHE A 588 62.62 20.69 23.45
N ARG A 589 62.45 19.50 24.05
CA ARG A 589 63.56 18.71 24.63
C ARG A 589 64.57 18.28 23.57
N ARG A 590 64.11 17.94 22.36
CA ARG A 590 64.94 17.51 21.22
C ARG A 590 65.74 18.66 20.58
N LEU A 591 65.24 19.89 20.68
CA LEU A 591 65.99 21.10 20.35
C LEU A 591 67.05 21.43 21.42
N PHE A 592 66.72 21.23 22.70
CA PHE A 592 67.67 21.45 23.80
C PHE A 592 68.85 20.47 23.79
N SER A 593 68.62 19.17 23.58
CA SER A 593 69.69 18.16 23.57
C SER A 593 70.67 18.30 22.39
N LYS A 594 70.32 19.09 21.37
CA LYS A 594 71.21 19.45 20.25
C LYS A 594 72.07 20.70 20.48
N ARG A 595 72.01 21.31 21.67
CA ARG A 595 72.75 22.56 22.00
C ARG A 595 73.75 22.41 23.16
N LEU A 596 74.03 21.17 23.57
CA LEU A 596 74.95 20.80 24.66
C LEU A 596 75.95 19.71 24.20
N SER A 597 76.37 19.79 22.93
CA SER A 597 77.41 18.96 22.30
C SER A 597 78.35 19.85 21.49
#